data_AF-A0A1G1IIT8-F1
#
_entry.id   AF-A0A1G1IIT8-F1
#
_cell.length_a   1.000
_cell.length_b   1.000
_cell.length_c   1.000
_cell.angle_alpha   90.00
_cell.angle_beta   90.00
_cell.angle_gamma   90.00
#
_symmetry.space_group_name_H-M   'P 1'
#
loop_
_entity.id
_entity.type
_entity.pdbx_description
1 polymer ?
#
loop_
_entity_poly.entity_id
_entity_poly.type
_entity_poly.pdbx_seq_one_letter_code
_entity_poly.pdbx_strand_id
1 'polypeptide(L)' 'MAKKKKVPLTDQEARLKKKVTEKRGKLENPEGAAPFRKLHKRLKRIQRLRRRLATRKQHAMGKKKADAAAKPAAPAA' A
#
# COMPACT_ATOMS: atom_id res chain seq x y z
N MET A 1 -2.31 -22.84 20.51
CA MET A 1 -2.87 -21.76 19.63
C MET A 1 -1.86 -21.42 18.53
N ALA A 2 -2.06 -21.91 17.30
CA ALA A 2 -1.14 -21.64 16.19
C ALA A 2 -1.12 -20.12 15.85
N LYS A 3 0.04 -19.47 16.00
CA LYS A 3 0.24 -18.08 15.56
C LYS A 3 0.00 -18.01 14.06
N LYS A 4 -1.15 -17.47 13.63
CA LYS A 4 -1.43 -17.20 12.21
C LYS A 4 -0.27 -16.35 11.66
N LYS A 5 0.54 -16.93 10.76
CA LYS A 5 1.63 -16.23 10.09
C LYS A 5 1.05 -14.96 9.45
N LYS A 6 1.56 -13.80 9.83
CA LYS A 6 1.14 -12.51 9.25
C LYS A 6 1.57 -12.53 7.78
N VAL A 7 0.61 -12.73 6.87
CA VAL A 7 0.86 -12.66 5.43
C VAL A 7 1.33 -11.23 5.09
N PRO A 8 2.45 -11.06 4.37
CA PRO A 8 2.94 -9.77 3.94
C PRO A 8 1.86 -8.93 3.24
N LEU A 9 1.87 -7.62 3.45
CA LEU A 9 0.88 -6.70 2.85
C LEU A 9 0.88 -6.76 1.32
N THR A 10 2.04 -6.98 0.70
CA THR A 10 2.21 -7.16 -0.75
C THR A 10 1.45 -8.39 -1.26
N ASP A 11 1.59 -9.52 -0.56
CA ASP A 11 0.95 -10.77 -0.94
C ASP A 11 -0.56 -10.71 -0.74
N GLN A 12 -1.00 -10.05 0.34
CA GLN A 12 -2.42 -9.79 0.55
C GLN A 12 -3.00 -8.89 -0.54
N GLU A 13 -2.26 -7.87 -1.00
CA GLU A 13 -2.67 -7.01 -2.10
C GLU A 13 -2.84 -7.82 -3.39
N ALA A 14 -1.86 -8.65 -3.75
CA ALA A 14 -1.91 -9.49 -4.94
C ALA A 14 -3.09 -10.47 -4.92
N ARG A 15 -3.29 -11.15 -3.77
CA ARG A 15 -4.44 -12.06 -3.58
C ARG A 15 -5.78 -11.34 -3.68
N LEU A 16 -5.90 -10.13 -3.13
CA LEU A 16 -7.14 -9.36 -3.21
C LEU A 16 -7.40 -8.81 -4.61
N LYS A 17 -6.37 -8.42 -5.36
CA LYS A 17 -6.51 -8.03 -6.77
C LYS A 17 -7.10 -9.18 -7.59
N LYS A 18 -6.52 -10.38 -7.47
CA LYS A 18 -7.03 -11.59 -8.15
C LYS A 18 -8.49 -11.88 -7.80
N LYS A 19 -8.85 -11.81 -6.51
CA LYS A 19 -10.25 -12.00 -6.08
C LYS A 19 -11.21 -10.94 -6.62
N VAL A 20 -10.76 -9.69 -6.75
CA VAL A 20 -11.58 -8.61 -7.33
C VAL A 20 -11.78 -8.86 -8.82
N THR A 21 -10.74 -9.21 -9.58
CA THR A 21 -10.86 -9.49 -11.02
C THR A 21 -11.74 -10.72 -11.28
N GLU A 22 -11.53 -11.81 -10.54
CA GLU A 22 -12.34 -13.03 -10.64
C GLU A 22 -13.81 -12.76 -10.33
N LYS A 23 -14.13 -11.99 -9.28
CA LYS A 23 -15.52 -11.67 -8.96
C LYS A 23 -16.14 -10.69 -9.93
N ARG A 24 -15.35 -9.75 -10.48
CA ARG A 24 -15.86 -8.79 -11.47
C ARG A 24 -16.37 -9.50 -12.73
N GLY A 25 -15.69 -10.55 -13.18
CA GLY A 25 -16.12 -11.32 -14.35
C GLY A 25 -17.31 -12.28 -14.10
N LYS A 26 -17.66 -12.54 -12.83
CA LYS A 26 -18.75 -13.46 -12.45
C LYS A 26 -20.06 -12.76 -12.11
N LEU A 27 -20.06 -11.44 -11.98
CA LEU A 27 -21.24 -10.66 -11.61
C LEU A 27 -21.63 -9.76 -12.77
N GLU A 28 -22.89 -9.82 -13.18
CA GLU A 28 -23.46 -8.87 -14.16
C GLU A 28 -23.46 -7.44 -13.62
N ASN A 29 -23.74 -7.26 -12.32
CA ASN A 29 -23.65 -5.97 -11.64
C ASN A 29 -22.72 -6.05 -10.40
N PRO A 30 -21.39 -5.95 -10.60
CA PRO A 30 -20.43 -6.07 -9.51
C PRO A 30 -20.51 -4.91 -8.53
N GLU A 31 -20.78 -3.69 -9.00
CA GLU A 31 -20.89 -2.50 -8.13
C GLU A 31 -22.15 -2.51 -7.27
N GLY A 32 -23.22 -3.23 -7.64
CA GLY A 32 -24.39 -3.44 -6.79
C GLY A 32 -24.16 -4.45 -5.66
N ALA A 33 -23.24 -5.40 -5.86
CA ALA A 33 -23.08 -6.53 -4.95
C ALA A 33 -22.28 -6.17 -3.67
N ALA A 34 -22.95 -6.29 -2.51
CA ALA A 34 -22.32 -6.18 -1.20
C ALA A 34 -21.00 -6.96 -1.03
N PRO A 35 -20.86 -8.23 -1.47
CA PRO A 35 -19.60 -8.96 -1.35
C PRO A 35 -18.46 -8.39 -2.20
N PHE A 36 -18.77 -7.83 -3.37
CA PHE A 36 -17.78 -7.19 -4.23
C PHE A 36 -17.32 -5.85 -3.64
N ARG A 37 -18.26 -5.02 -3.18
CA ARG A 37 -17.97 -3.76 -2.46
C ARG A 37 -17.06 -3.99 -1.26
N LYS A 38 -17.31 -5.04 -0.46
CA LYS A 38 -16.46 -5.41 0.69
C LYS A 38 -15.03 -5.73 0.27
N LEU A 39 -14.84 -6.51 -0.81
CA LEU A 39 -13.52 -6.84 -1.34
C LEU A 39 -12.78 -5.61 -1.86
N HIS A 40 -13.47 -4.76 -2.62
CA HIS A 40 -12.89 -3.54 -3.16
C HIS A 40 -12.47 -2.57 -2.04
N LYS A 41 -13.31 -2.39 -1.00
CA LYS A 41 -12.96 -1.61 0.20
C LYS A 41 -11.72 -2.17 0.90
N ARG A 42 -11.61 -3.50 1.03
CA ARG A 42 -10.45 -4.16 1.64
C ARG A 42 -9.17 -3.92 0.82
N LEU A 43 -9.25 -4.04 -0.51
CA LEU A 43 -8.13 -3.75 -1.41
C LEU A 43 -7.63 -2.30 -1.24
N LYS A 44 -8.55 -1.31 -1.27
CA LYS A 44 -8.21 0.10 -1.04
C LYS A 44 -7.58 0.37 0.34
N ARG A 45 -7.96 -0.36 1.38
CA ARG A 45 -7.32 -0.26 2.71
C ARG A 45 -5.87 -0.74 2.68
N ILE A 46 -5.60 -1.89 2.05
CA ILE A 46 -4.23 -2.43 1.95
C ILE A 46 -3.33 -1.48 1.14
N GLN A 47 -3.81 -0.98 0.00
CA GLN A 47 -3.06 0.00 -0.79
C GLN A 47 -2.73 1.27 -0.01
N ARG A 48 -3.68 1.78 0.79
CA ARG A 48 -3.42 2.92 1.69
C ARG A 48 -2.36 2.60 2.75
N LEU A 49 -2.42 1.42 3.37
CA LEU A 49 -1.41 0.99 4.34
C LEU A 49 -0.03 0.88 3.70
N ARG A 50 0.06 0.29 2.49
CA ARG A 50 1.31 0.20 1.73
C ARG A 50 1.89 1.60 1.45
N ARG A 51 1.07 2.54 0.99
CA ARG A 51 1.50 3.93 0.75
C ARG A 51 1.98 4.61 2.04
N ARG A 52 1.24 4.48 3.15
CA ARG A 52 1.65 5.02 4.46
C ARG A 52 2.97 4.44 4.96
N LEU A 53 3.23 3.16 4.74
CA LEU A 53 4.51 2.54 5.10
C LEU A 53 5.64 3.04 4.21
N ALA A 54 5.38 3.21 2.90
CA ALA A 54 6.35 3.77 1.98
C ALA A 54 6.73 5.21 2.36
N THR A 55 5.76 6.08 2.67
CA THR A 55 6.03 7.46 3.10
C THR A 55 6.77 7.50 4.44
N ARG A 56 6.39 6.67 5.42
CA ARG A 56 7.14 6.53 6.68
C ARG A 56 8.59 6.12 6.46
N LYS A 57 8.83 5.15 5.57
CA LYS A 57 10.20 4.73 5.21
C LYS A 57 10.97 5.87 4.53
N GLN A 58 10.34 6.60 3.61
CA GLN A 58 10.96 7.77 2.98
C GLN A 58 11.32 8.84 4.00
N HIS A 59 10.44 9.17 4.94
CA HIS A 59 10.72 10.15 5.99
C HIS A 59 11.85 9.68 6.92
N ALA A 60 11.86 8.40 7.30
CA ALA A 60 12.95 7.82 8.09
C ALA A 60 14.29 7.84 7.34
N MET A 61 14.28 7.64 6.02
CA MET A 61 15.47 7.78 5.17
C MET A 61 15.86 9.25 4.92
N GLY A 62 14.90 10.17 4.89
CA GLY A 62 15.11 11.61 4.74
C GLY A 62 15.88 12.22 5.90
N LYS A 63 15.75 11.70 7.12
CA LYS A 63 16.61 12.08 8.26
C LYS A 63 18.10 11.75 8.02
N LYS A 64 18.41 10.73 7.22
CA LYS A 64 19.81 10.40 6.85
C LYS A 64 20.35 11.23 5.69
N LYS A 65 19.47 11.88 4.90
CA LYS A 65 19.88 12.79 3.81
C LYS A 65 19.92 14.26 4.22
N ALA A 66 19.22 14.65 5.28
CA ALA A 66 19.27 16.00 5.83
C ALA A 66 20.67 16.34 6.39
N ASP A 67 21.40 15.36 6.94
CA ASP A 67 22.79 15.55 7.42
C ASP A 67 23.81 15.68 6.28
N ALA A 68 23.53 15.12 5.09
CA ALA A 68 24.44 15.17 3.95
C ALA A 68 24.25 16.42 3.06
N ALA A 69 23.16 17.18 3.25
CA ALA A 69 22.87 18.39 2.48
C ALA A 69 23.29 19.69 3.21
N ALA A 70 23.84 19.60 4.42
CA ALA A 70 24.30 20.74 5.21
C ALA A 70 25.79 21.06 5.01
N LYS A 71 26.33 20.88 3.80
CA LYS A 71 27.61 21.51 3.41
C LYS A 71 27.28 22.68 2.49
N PRO A 72 27.47 23.94 2.94
CA PRO A 72 26.95 25.11 2.25
C PRO A 72 27.67 25.27 0.90
N ALA A 73 26.89 25.32 -0.17
CA ALA A 73 27.34 25.94 -1.41
C ALA A 73 27.55 27.42 -1.12
N ALA A 74 28.82 27.82 -1.03
CA ALA A 74 29.21 29.22 -1.04
C ALA A 74 28.75 29.85 -2.37
N PRO A 75 28.05 31.00 -2.36
CA PRO A 75 27.96 31.87 -3.51
C PRO A 75 29.06 32.94 -3.39
N ALA A 76 30.02 32.92 -4.31
CA ALA A 76 30.90 34.06 -4.62
C ALA A 76 31.18 33.94 -6.12
N ALA A 77 30.57 34.79 -6.96
CA ALA A 77 30.97 36.16 -7.27
C ALA A 77 32.30 36.17 -8.02
#